data_AF-A0A954XPD0-F1
#
_entry.id   AF-A0A954XPD0-F1
#
_cell.length_a   1.000
_cell.length_b   1.000
_cell.length_c   1.000
_cell.angle_alpha   90.00
_cell.angle_beta   90.00
_cell.angle_gamma   90.00
#
_symmetry.space_group_name_H-M   'P 1'
#
loop_
_entity.id
_entity.type
_entity.pdbx_description
1 polymer ?
#
loop_
_entity_poly.entity_id
_entity_poly.type
_entity_poly.pdbx_seq_one_letter_code
_entity_poly.pdbx_strand_id
1 'polypeptide(L)'
;MEHEAIPKAGDEYDIGTYRVQQYELHVTTYEVEARSIAWAIRRVLDGDGNLVEPSPELCGVLNDRGMRVEEGSELANALRELDVPVENSCVLSIRSVERQP
;
A
#
# COMPACT_ATOMS: atom_id res chain seq x y z
N MET A 1 11.38 -0.89 23.12
CA MET A 1 10.47 -0.70 21.98
C MET A 1 10.49 -2.04 21.28
N GLU A 2 9.51 -2.88 21.58
CA GLU A 2 9.43 -4.21 20.98
C GLU A 2 8.99 -4.01 19.53
N HIS A 3 9.87 -4.32 18.58
CA HIS A 3 9.46 -4.47 17.19
C HIS A 3 8.46 -5.63 17.18
N GLU A 4 7.21 -5.39 16.77
CA GLU A 4 6.25 -6.48 16.59
C GLU A 4 6.90 -7.53 15.70
N ALA A 5 6.97 -8.75 16.23
CA ALA A 5 7.67 -9.84 15.60
C ALA A 5 7.08 -10.10 14.21
N ILE A 6 7.96 -10.26 13.21
CA ILE A 6 7.60 -10.84 11.92
C ILE A 6 6.81 -12.14 12.22
N PRO A 7 5.57 -12.30 11.74
CA PRO A 7 4.73 -13.42 12.12
C PRO A 7 5.39 -14.76 11.81
N LYS A 8 5.24 -15.72 12.73
CA LYS A 8 5.69 -17.09 12.51
C LYS A 8 4.69 -17.80 11.60
N ALA A 9 5.18 -18.71 10.77
CA ALA A 9 4.33 -19.59 9.98
C ALA A 9 3.37 -20.35 10.92
N GLY A 10 2.07 -20.02 10.88
CA GLY A 10 1.04 -20.60 11.75
C GLY A 10 -0.02 -19.62 12.27
N ASP A 11 0.20 -18.31 12.16
CA ASP A 11 -0.85 -17.33 12.44
C ASP A 11 -1.81 -17.27 11.23
N GLU A 12 -3.03 -17.79 11.41
CA GLU A 12 -4.11 -17.65 10.42
C GLU A 12 -4.54 -16.18 10.34
N TYR A 13 -3.95 -15.45 9.40
CA TYR A 13 -4.49 -14.16 8.99
C TYR A 13 -5.59 -14.37 7.95
N ASP A 14 -6.65 -13.55 7.99
CA ASP A 14 -7.55 -13.39 6.83
C ASP A 14 -6.75 -12.71 5.71
N ILE A 15 -6.06 -13.53 4.91
CA ILE A 15 -5.27 -13.08 3.76
C ILE A 15 -6.26 -12.80 2.62
N GLY A 16 -6.24 -11.55 2.14
CA GLY A 16 -6.95 -11.14 0.94
C GLY A 16 -5.98 -10.80 -0.17
N THR A 17 -6.46 -10.91 -1.41
CA THR A 17 -5.79 -10.35 -2.59
C THR A 17 -6.16 -8.87 -2.71
N TYR A 18 -5.16 -8.02 -2.90
CA TYR A 18 -5.33 -6.58 -3.06
C TYR A 18 -4.72 -6.14 -4.38
N ARG A 19 -5.39 -5.18 -5.03
CA ARG A 19 -4.80 -4.40 -6.12
C ARG A 19 -4.38 -3.04 -5.60
N VAL A 20 -3.13 -2.68 -5.83
CA VAL A 20 -2.52 -1.42 -5.40
C VAL A 20 -2.07 -0.70 -6.66
N GLN A 21 -2.53 0.53 -6.82
CA GLN A 21 -2.03 1.41 -7.87
C GLN A 21 -0.93 2.30 -7.31
N GLN A 22 0.22 2.34 -7.98
CA GLN A 22 1.36 3.16 -7.61
C GLN A 22 1.71 4.12 -8.76
N TYR A 23 1.96 5.37 -8.41
CA TYR A 23 2.57 6.36 -9.27
C TYR A 23 4.07 6.11 -9.36
N GLU A 24 4.53 5.75 -10.56
CA GLU A 24 5.95 5.72 -10.94
C GLU A 24 6.17 6.72 -12.09
N LEU A 25 6.83 6.32 -13.19
CA LEU A 25 6.79 7.03 -14.46
C LEU A 25 5.38 7.03 -15.09
N HIS A 26 4.67 5.92 -14.90
CA HIS A 26 3.26 5.74 -15.23
C HIS A 26 2.54 5.21 -13.99
N VAL A 27 1.22 5.18 -14.03
CA VAL A 27 0.46 4.44 -13.01
C VAL A 27 0.64 2.95 -13.26
N THR A 28 1.15 2.23 -12.26
CA THR A 28 1.35 0.78 -12.34
C THR A 28 0.42 0.09 -11.35
N THR A 29 -0.26 -0.97 -11.79
CA THR A 29 -1.13 -1.77 -10.90
C THR A 29 -0.44 -3.07 -10.51
N TYR A 30 -0.33 -3.29 -9.20
CA TYR A 30 0.22 -4.50 -8.61
C TYR A 30 -0.85 -5.29 -7.89
N GLU A 31 -0.73 -6.61 -7.91
CA GLU A 31 -1.53 -7.54 -7.11
C GLU A 31 -0.66 -8.18 -6.03
N VAL A 32 -1.17 -8.21 -4.80
CA VAL A 32 -0.45 -8.74 -3.65
C VAL A 32 -1.40 -9.42 -2.66
N GLU A 33 -0.92 -10.51 -2.06
CA GLU A 33 -1.58 -11.14 -0.92
C GLU A 33 -1.13 -10.48 0.39
N ALA A 34 -2.10 -10.00 1.16
CA ALA A 34 -1.84 -9.29 2.41
C ALA A 34 -2.94 -9.54 3.44
N ARG A 35 -2.59 -9.33 4.72
CA ARG A 35 -3.53 -9.42 5.85
C ARG A 35 -4.38 -8.15 6.07
N SER A 36 -4.02 -7.05 5.42
CA SER A 36 -4.72 -5.77 5.51
C SER A 36 -4.30 -4.82 4.38
N ILE A 37 -5.02 -3.71 4.22
CA ILE A 37 -4.66 -2.63 3.28
C ILE A 37 -3.28 -2.07 3.58
N ALA A 38 -2.94 -1.84 4.86
CA ALA A 38 -1.63 -1.32 5.24
C ALA A 38 -0.50 -2.28 4.85
N TRP A 39 -0.70 -3.59 5.01
CA TRP A 39 0.25 -4.61 4.57
C TRP A 39 0.35 -4.70 3.05
N ALA A 40 -0.75 -4.55 2.32
CA ALA A 40 -0.73 -4.51 0.86
C ALA A 40 0.13 -3.34 0.35
N ILE A 41 -0.07 -2.14 0.91
CA ILE A 41 0.74 -0.95 0.60
C ILE A 41 2.20 -1.21 0.90
N ARG A 42 2.51 -1.70 2.11
CA ARG A 42 3.89 -1.95 2.54
C ARG A 42 4.60 -2.90 1.57
N ARG A 43 3.96 -4.03 1.24
CA ARG A 43 4.55 -5.03 0.34
C ARG A 43 4.82 -4.49 -1.06
N VAL A 44 3.93 -3.66 -1.60
CA VAL A 44 4.16 -3.03 -2.91
C VAL A 44 5.32 -2.04 -2.85
N LEU A 45 5.43 -1.24 -1.78
CA LEU A 45 6.57 -0.35 -1.56
C LEU A 45 7.89 -1.09 -1.36
N ASP A 46 7.86 -2.32 -0.83
CA ASP A 46 9.02 -3.22 -0.73
C ASP A 46 9.37 -3.93 -2.05
N GLY A 47 8.52 -3.82 -3.09
CA GLY A 47 8.71 -4.46 -4.40
C GLY A 47 8.14 -5.88 -4.52
N ASP A 48 7.33 -6.33 -3.56
CA ASP A 48 6.76 -7.68 -3.51
C ASP A 48 5.40 -7.82 -4.26
N GLY A 49 5.06 -6.85 -5.12
CA GLY A 49 3.83 -6.86 -5.91
C GLY A 49 3.98 -7.58 -7.24
N ASN A 50 3.00 -8.40 -7.63
CA ASN A 50 2.93 -8.95 -8.97
C ASN A 50 2.35 -7.92 -9.93
N LEU A 51 3.08 -7.57 -10.99
CA LEU A 51 2.60 -6.63 -12.00
C LEU A 51 1.37 -7.22 -12.72
N VAL A 52 0.24 -6.51 -12.64
CA VAL A 52 -0.99 -6.88 -13.38
C VAL A 52 -1.01 -6.18 -14.73
N GLU A 53 -0.83 -4.85 -14.72
CA GLU A 53 -0.89 -4.03 -15.92
C GLU A 53 -0.13 -2.71 -15.69
N PRO A 54 0.82 -2.36 -16.58
CA PRO A 54 1.33 -0.99 -16.66
C PRO A 54 0.29 -0.11 -17.38
N SER A 55 -0.21 0.94 -16.73
CA SER A 55 -1.11 1.90 -17.39
C SER A 55 -0.33 2.72 -18.42
N PRO A 56 -0.91 3.04 -19.59
CA PRO A 56 -0.35 4.04 -20.49
C PRO A 56 -0.49 5.48 -19.95
N GLU A 57 -1.16 5.67 -18.82
CA GLU A 57 -1.31 6.95 -18.14
C GLU A 57 0.04 7.43 -17.58
N LEU A 58 0.64 8.40 -18.27
CA LEU A 58 1.76 9.16 -17.75
C LEU A 58 1.33 9.94 -16.51
N CYS A 59 2.12 9.88 -15.45
CA CYS A 59 1.95 10.74 -14.29
C CYS A 59 2.14 12.21 -14.74
N GLY A 60 1.04 12.92 -14.98
CA GLY A 60 1.09 14.35 -15.28
C GLY A 60 1.75 15.11 -14.13
N VAL A 61 2.55 16.13 -14.45
CA VAL A 61 3.40 16.87 -13.49
C VAL A 61 2.65 17.21 -12.18
N LEU A 62 3.03 16.52 -11.10
CA LEU A 62 2.97 16.88 -9.67
C LEU A 62 1.62 17.26 -9.02
N ASN A 63 0.47 17.17 -9.70
CA ASN A 63 -0.82 17.46 -9.05
C ASN A 63 -1.40 16.27 -8.26
N ASP A 64 -0.99 15.04 -8.59
CA ASP A 64 -1.40 13.84 -7.86
C ASP A 64 -0.53 13.63 -6.64
N ARG A 65 -1.11 13.82 -5.45
CA ARG A 65 -0.38 13.88 -4.18
C ARG A 65 -0.23 12.54 -3.46
N GLY A 66 -0.69 11.45 -4.07
CA GLY A 66 -0.80 10.14 -3.42
C GLY A 66 -2.18 9.89 -2.80
N MET A 67 -2.29 8.82 -2.02
CA MET A 67 -3.54 8.34 -1.46
C MET A 67 -3.78 9.05 -0.13
N ARG A 68 -4.90 9.76 -0.04
CA ARG A 68 -5.29 10.43 1.22
C ARG A 68 -5.70 9.41 2.27
N VAL A 69 -5.22 9.62 3.48
CA VAL A 69 -5.57 8.84 4.67
C VAL A 69 -5.89 9.81 5.79
N GLU A 70 -7.03 9.65 6.44
CA GLU A 70 -7.45 10.50 7.55
C GLU A 70 -6.47 10.39 8.73
N GLU A 71 -6.02 11.53 9.26
CA GLU A 71 -5.13 11.58 10.42
C GLU A 71 -5.76 10.90 11.63
N GLY A 72 -5.00 10.01 12.28
CA GLY A 72 -5.45 9.28 13.46
C GLY A 72 -6.42 8.13 13.17
N SER A 73 -6.77 7.89 11.89
CA SER A 73 -7.50 6.69 11.50
C SER A 73 -6.69 5.43 11.78
N GLU A 74 -7.38 4.29 11.93
CA GLU A 74 -6.75 2.97 12.10
C GLU A 74 -5.76 2.66 10.97
N LEU A 75 -6.10 3.05 9.73
CA LEU A 75 -5.21 2.88 8.58
C LEU A 75 -3.95 3.74 8.71
N ALA A 76 -4.07 5.03 9.10
CA ALA A 76 -2.91 5.90 9.28
C ALA A 76 -1.96 5.38 10.38
N ASN A 77 -2.51 4.86 11.48
CA ASN A 77 -1.72 4.31 12.57
C ASN A 77 -1.02 3.01 12.14
N ALA A 78 -1.75 2.09 11.50
CA ALA A 78 -1.18 0.84 10.99
C ALA A 78 -0.08 1.09 9.93
N LEU A 79 -0.22 2.11 9.08
CA LEU A 79 0.82 2.48 8.12
C LEU A 79 2.10 2.97 8.82
N ARG A 80 1.97 3.80 9.86
CA ARG A 80 3.11 4.29 10.65
C ARG A 80 3.81 3.17 11.42
N GLU A 81 3.04 2.22 11.96
CA GLU A 81 3.58 1.03 12.63
C GLU A 81 4.39 0.14 11.68
N LEU A 82 4.08 0.19 10.38
CA LEU A 82 4.81 -0.53 9.32
C LEU A 82 5.92 0.31 8.66
N ASP A 83 6.34 1.41 9.29
CA ASP A 83 7.32 2.35 8.75
C ASP A 83 6.95 2.90 7.35
N VAL A 84 5.65 2.92 7.01
CA VAL A 84 5.16 3.58 5.80
C VAL A 84 4.89 5.06 6.12
N PRO A 85 5.60 6.01 5.49
CA PRO A 85 5.44 7.42 5.79
C PRO A 85 4.06 7.92 5.37
N VAL A 86 3.36 8.56 6.31
CA VAL A 86 2.12 9.30 6.07
C VAL A 86 2.42 10.78 6.28
N GLU A 87 2.56 11.53 5.19
CA GLU A 87 2.90 12.95 5.20
C GLU A 87 1.68 13.79 4.82
N ASN A 88 1.31 14.77 5.65
CA ASN A 88 0.14 15.62 5.43
C ASN A 88 -1.11 14.82 5.05
N SER A 89 -1.39 13.75 5.81
CA SER A 89 -2.55 12.88 5.57
C SER A 89 -2.51 12.15 4.23
N CYS A 90 -1.30 11.85 3.73
CA CYS A 90 -1.10 11.21 2.45
C CYS A 90 -0.02 10.13 2.49
N VAL A 91 -0.33 8.99 1.88
CA VAL A 91 0.67 7.98 1.51
C VAL A 91 1.18 8.35 0.12
N LEU A 92 2.43 8.81 0.07
CA LEU A 92 3.06 9.21 -1.19
C LEU A 92 3.18 8.02 -2.14
N SER A 93 3.17 8.31 -3.44
CA SER A 93 3.24 7.33 -4.55
C SER A 93 2.09 6.33 -4.65
N ILE A 94 1.24 6.12 -3.65
CA ILE A 94 0.07 5.25 -3.79
C ILE A 94 -1.10 6.04 -4.37
N ARG A 95 -1.81 5.52 -5.37
CA ARG A 95 -3.03 6.12 -5.93
C ARG A 95 -4.28 5.59 -5.25
N SER A 96 -4.37 4.27 -5.15
CA SER A 96 -5.53 3.56 -4.62
C SER A 96 -5.16 2.15 -4.19
N VAL A 97 -6.00 1.57 -3.32
CA VAL A 97 -5.89 0.18 -2.89
C VAL A 97 -7.28 -0.41 -2.81
N GLU A 98 -7.48 -1.58 -3.41
CA GLU A 98 -8.78 -2.25 -3.48
C GLU A 98 -8.63 -3.74 -3.17
N ARG A 99 -9.41 -4.24 -2.20
CA ARG A 99 -9.52 -5.68 -1.95
C ARG A 99 -10.28 -6.34 -3.11
N GLN A 100 -9.73 -7.42 -3.65
CA GLN A 100 -10.38 -8.21 -4.69
C GLN A 100 -11.38 -9.20 -4.05
N PRO A 101 -12.48 -9.54 -4.74
CA PRO A 101 -13.49 -10.48 -4.26
C PRO A 101 -12.97 -11.92 -4.15
#